data_AF-A0A661JSA2-F1
#
_entry.id   AF-A0A661JSA2-F1
#
_cell.length_a   1.000
_cell.length_b   1.000
_cell.length_c   1.000
_cell.angle_alpha   90.00
_cell.angle_beta   90.00
_cell.angle_gamma   90.00
#
_symmetry.space_group_name_H-M   'P 1'
#
loop_
_entity.id
_entity.type
_entity.pdbx_description
1 polymer ?
#
loop_
_entity_poly.entity_id
_entity_poly.type
_entity_poly.pdbx_seq_one_letter_code
_entity_poly.pdbx_strand_id
1 'polypeptide(L)'
;MGLLTMAWASDLPDVMSLDSLMKRYGPVEFSHEDHMEVAEDCSFCHHHSEEPVACSECHEPIAVYHYKGSARKTGLGLKGAYHGLCVRCHKDSEAPTGCTDCHAKKGS
;
A
#
# COMPACT_ATOMS: atom_id res chain seq x y z
N MET A 1 -7.04 -40.82 -7.90
CA MET A 1 -6.26 -39.64 -8.34
C MET A 1 -7.21 -38.50 -8.59
N GLY A 2 -7.41 -37.63 -7.61
CA GLY A 2 -8.11 -36.35 -7.79
C GLY A 2 -7.10 -35.24 -7.60
N LEU A 3 -6.48 -34.79 -8.68
CA LEU A 3 -5.65 -33.60 -8.72
C LEU A 3 -6.57 -32.39 -8.58
N LEU A 4 -6.81 -31.91 -7.36
CA LEU A 4 -7.23 -30.52 -7.18
C LEU A 4 -5.97 -29.66 -7.27
N THR A 5 -5.87 -29.01 -8.41
CA THR A 5 -4.85 -28.02 -8.77
C THR A 5 -4.84 -26.89 -7.74
N MET A 6 -3.74 -26.77 -7.00
CA MET A 6 -3.40 -25.54 -6.28
C MET A 6 -3.08 -24.47 -7.32
N ALA A 7 -4.05 -23.63 -7.64
CA ALA A 7 -3.94 -22.56 -8.62
C ALA A 7 -4.34 -21.23 -7.98
N TRP A 8 -3.64 -20.82 -6.93
CA TRP A 8 -3.73 -19.47 -6.34
C TRP A 8 -2.36 -18.97 -5.85
N ALA A 9 -1.29 -19.30 -6.56
CA ALA A 9 0.06 -18.80 -6.22
C ALA A 9 0.67 -17.93 -7.33
N SER A 10 0.05 -17.84 -8.52
CA SER A 10 0.70 -17.32 -9.72
C SER A 10 0.25 -15.93 -10.19
N ASP A 11 -0.61 -15.23 -9.45
CA ASP A 11 -1.17 -13.91 -9.85
C ASP A 11 -0.88 -12.78 -8.84
N LEU A 12 -0.02 -13.00 -7.85
CA LEU A 12 0.42 -11.94 -6.94
C LEU A 12 1.62 -11.21 -7.57
N PRO A 13 1.56 -9.88 -7.77
CA PRO A 13 2.70 -9.15 -8.29
C PRO A 13 3.82 -9.14 -7.25
N ASP A 14 5.04 -9.52 -7.65
CA ASP A 14 6.22 -9.45 -6.78
C ASP A 14 6.59 -7.99 -6.47
N VAL A 15 6.52 -7.14 -7.50
CA VAL A 15 6.76 -5.70 -7.42
C VAL A 15 5.60 -4.95 -8.06
N MET A 16 5.17 -3.86 -7.45
CA MET A 16 4.12 -2.99 -7.97
C MET A 16 4.49 -1.52 -7.82
N SER A 17 4.05 -0.70 -8.77
CA SER A 17 4.28 0.74 -8.77
C SER A 17 3.10 1.47 -8.12
N LEU A 18 3.34 2.23 -7.05
CA LEU A 18 2.35 3.10 -6.43
C LEU A 18 2.51 4.52 -6.98
N ASP A 19 1.79 4.83 -8.05
CA ASP A 19 1.99 6.05 -8.85
C ASP A 19 0.79 7.04 -8.82
N SER A 20 -0.34 6.59 -8.30
CA SER A 20 -1.64 7.31 -8.26
C SER A 20 -1.60 8.74 -7.67
N LEU A 21 -0.57 9.07 -6.89
CA LEU A 21 -0.41 10.38 -6.24
C LEU A 21 0.87 11.13 -6.65
N MET A 22 1.54 10.68 -7.72
CA MET A 22 2.79 11.28 -8.19
C MET A 22 2.62 12.77 -8.48
N LYS A 23 3.32 13.61 -7.70
CA LYS A 23 3.38 15.05 -7.93
C LYS A 23 4.79 15.59 -7.74
N ARG A 24 5.29 15.57 -6.51
CA ARG A 24 6.63 16.04 -6.14
C ARG A 24 7.69 14.94 -6.16
N TYR A 25 7.25 13.70 -5.93
CA TYR A 25 8.09 12.50 -5.96
C TYR A 25 7.66 11.60 -7.13
N GLY A 26 8.57 10.71 -7.53
CA GLY A 26 8.29 9.60 -8.43
C GLY A 26 7.41 8.54 -7.77
N PRO A 27 7.15 7.43 -8.47
CA PRO A 27 6.38 6.33 -7.91
C PRO A 27 7.15 5.66 -6.77
N VAL A 28 6.44 4.94 -5.91
CA VAL A 28 7.06 3.92 -5.05
C VAL A 28 7.11 2.62 -5.83
N GLU A 29 8.29 2.08 -6.01
CA GLU A 29 8.45 0.68 -6.44
C GLU A 29 8.35 -0.19 -5.19
N PHE A 30 7.17 -0.74 -4.96
CA PHE A 30 6.84 -1.52 -3.78
C PHE A 30 7.07 -3.00 -4.04
N SER A 31 8.03 -3.59 -3.33
CA SER A 31 8.26 -5.04 -3.33
C SER A 31 7.21 -5.72 -2.46
N HIS A 32 6.12 -6.17 -3.08
CA HIS A 32 5.03 -6.83 -2.37
C HIS A 32 5.47 -8.19 -1.83
N GLU A 33 6.33 -8.92 -2.55
CA GLU A 33 6.93 -10.20 -2.10
C GLU A 33 7.70 -10.01 -0.78
N ASP A 34 8.66 -9.07 -0.72
CA ASP A 34 9.45 -8.83 0.49
C ASP A 34 8.57 -8.43 1.69
N HIS A 35 7.52 -7.65 1.43
CA HIS A 35 6.59 -7.22 2.49
C HIS A 35 5.69 -8.35 2.97
N MET A 36 5.38 -9.35 2.13
CA MET A 36 4.64 -10.54 2.54
C MET A 36 5.43 -11.44 3.49
N GLU A 37 6.75 -11.44 3.42
CA GLU A 37 7.60 -12.21 4.35
C GLU A 37 7.56 -11.67 5.78
N VAL A 38 7.24 -10.39 5.95
CA VAL A 38 7.21 -9.70 7.25
C VAL A 38 5.79 -9.38 7.73
N ALA A 39 4.81 -9.29 6.83
CA ALA A 39 3.42 -9.09 7.19
C ALA A 39 2.83 -10.36 7.83
N GLU A 40 1.90 -10.18 8.77
CA GLU A 40 1.22 -11.31 9.41
C GLU A 40 0.34 -12.08 8.41
N ASP A 41 -0.48 -11.34 7.65
CA ASP A 41 -1.34 -11.86 6.59
C ASP A 41 -1.74 -10.75 5.61
N CYS A 42 -2.50 -11.11 4.56
CA CYS A 42 -2.99 -10.17 3.55
C CYS A 42 -3.82 -9.03 4.14
N SER A 43 -4.54 -9.28 5.24
CA SER A 43 -5.46 -8.32 5.86
C SER A 43 -4.73 -7.22 6.64
N PHE A 44 -3.44 -7.42 6.96
CA PHE A 44 -2.59 -6.38 7.55
C PHE A 44 -2.54 -5.13 6.65
N CYS A 45 -2.43 -5.32 5.33
CA CYS A 45 -2.44 -4.24 4.34
C CYS A 45 -3.83 -4.08 3.69
N HIS A 46 -4.42 -5.17 3.20
CA HIS A 46 -5.75 -5.19 2.58
C HIS A 46 -6.84 -5.33 3.63
N HIS A 47 -6.93 -4.29 4.45
CA HIS A 47 -7.80 -4.28 5.60
C HIS A 47 -9.25 -3.96 5.24
N HIS A 48 -10.20 -4.32 6.12
CA HIS A 48 -11.61 -3.90 6.03
C HIS A 48 -12.37 -4.33 4.75
N SER A 49 -11.83 -5.27 3.98
CA SER A 49 -12.48 -5.94 2.85
C SER A 49 -12.33 -7.45 2.96
N GLU A 50 -13.28 -8.19 2.38
CA GLU A 50 -13.22 -9.67 2.35
C GLU A 50 -12.22 -10.17 1.31
N GLU A 51 -12.01 -9.39 0.25
CA GLU A 51 -11.01 -9.66 -0.80
C GLU A 51 -10.02 -8.49 -0.91
N PRO A 52 -8.75 -8.74 -1.30
CA PRO A 52 -7.79 -7.67 -1.57
C PRO A 52 -8.26 -6.72 -2.66
N VAL A 53 -8.44 -5.45 -2.31
CA VAL A 53 -8.76 -4.37 -3.26
C VAL A 53 -7.70 -3.29 -3.21
N ALA A 54 -7.61 -2.49 -4.28
CA ALA A 54 -6.74 -1.31 -4.28
C ALA A 54 -7.16 -0.31 -3.21
N CYS A 55 -6.19 0.34 -2.58
CA CYS A 55 -6.45 1.33 -1.53
C CYS A 55 -7.39 2.45 -2.04
N SER A 56 -7.31 2.80 -3.32
CA SER A 56 -8.11 3.84 -3.99
C SER A 56 -9.61 3.54 -4.07
N GLU A 57 -10.03 2.28 -3.93
CA GLU A 57 -11.46 1.92 -3.90
C GLU A 57 -12.16 2.51 -2.67
N CYS A 58 -11.42 2.67 -1.57
CA CYS A 58 -11.94 3.21 -0.30
C CYS A 58 -11.32 4.56 0.10
N HIS A 59 -10.04 4.77 -0.20
CA HIS A 59 -9.31 6.00 0.11
C HIS A 59 -9.24 6.90 -1.11
N GLU A 60 -9.88 8.06 -1.03
CA GLU A 60 -9.94 9.00 -2.16
C GLU A 60 -8.52 9.42 -2.60
N PRO A 61 -8.23 9.52 -3.92
CA PRO A 61 -6.91 9.86 -4.46
C PRO A 61 -6.57 11.34 -4.28
N ILE A 62 -6.54 11.78 -3.03
CA ILE A 62 -6.19 13.13 -2.61
C ILE A 62 -4.86 13.10 -1.86
N ALA A 63 -4.01 14.08 -2.18
CA ALA A 63 -2.66 14.20 -1.61
C ALA A 63 -2.61 14.95 -0.27
N VAL A 64 -3.77 15.15 0.39
CA VAL A 64 -3.85 15.67 1.75
C VAL A 64 -3.78 14.52 2.75
N TYR A 65 -3.11 14.74 3.88
CA TYR A 65 -2.90 13.68 4.87
C TYR A 65 -4.21 13.32 5.59
N HIS A 66 -5.00 14.32 5.98
CA HIS A 66 -6.34 14.14 6.54
C HIS A 66 -7.39 14.72 5.62
N TYR A 67 -8.51 14.02 5.48
CA TYR A 67 -9.65 14.45 4.67
C TYR A 67 -10.89 14.64 5.55
N LYS A 68 -11.67 15.70 5.30
CA LYS A 68 -12.96 15.85 5.97
C LYS A 68 -14.03 15.11 5.17
N GLY A 69 -14.06 13.79 5.30
CA GLY A 69 -15.07 12.93 4.67
C GLY A 69 -16.31 12.78 5.54
N SER A 70 -17.23 13.76 5.58
CA SER A 70 -18.51 13.59 6.28
C SER A 70 -19.46 12.58 5.61
N ALA A 71 -19.08 12.00 4.46
CA ALA A 71 -19.91 11.11 3.65
C ALA A 71 -19.36 9.67 3.48
N ARG A 72 -18.14 9.35 3.96
CA ARG A 72 -17.53 8.00 3.88
C ARG A 72 -16.92 7.59 5.22
N LYS A 73 -16.92 6.29 5.52
CA LYS A 73 -16.32 5.74 6.75
C LYS A 73 -14.81 6.04 6.87
N THR A 74 -14.14 6.28 5.74
CA THR A 74 -12.71 6.60 5.66
C THR A 74 -12.49 8.12 5.64
N GLY A 75 -12.28 8.72 6.81
CA GLY A 75 -11.85 10.13 6.94
C GLY A 75 -10.40 10.39 6.50
N LEU A 76 -9.75 9.44 5.83
CA LEU A 76 -8.34 9.47 5.48
C LEU A 76 -8.19 9.38 3.96
N GLY A 77 -7.50 10.35 3.36
CA GLY A 77 -7.16 10.33 1.94
C GLY A 77 -6.06 9.30 1.65
N LEU A 78 -5.87 8.96 0.37
CA LEU A 78 -4.93 7.93 -0.07
C LEU A 78 -3.48 8.20 0.36
N LYS A 79 -3.03 9.46 0.38
CA LYS A 79 -1.70 9.79 0.92
C LYS A 79 -1.58 9.46 2.41
N GLY A 80 -2.61 9.79 3.18
CA GLY A 80 -2.68 9.49 4.60
C GLY A 80 -2.72 7.99 4.86
N ALA A 81 -3.44 7.24 4.02
CA ALA A 81 -3.51 5.78 4.09
C ALA A 81 -2.14 5.13 3.86
N TYR A 82 -1.46 5.45 2.76
CA TYR A 82 -0.12 4.92 2.49
C TYR A 82 0.87 5.26 3.61
N HIS A 83 1.01 6.54 3.96
CA HIS A 83 1.96 6.92 5.00
C HIS A 83 1.58 6.40 6.39
N GLY A 84 0.28 6.32 6.68
CA GLY A 84 -0.23 5.80 7.95
C GLY A 84 0.06 4.31 8.14
N LEU A 85 0.02 3.52 7.06
CA LEU A 85 0.31 2.09 7.08
C LEU A 85 1.82 1.83 6.99
N CYS A 86 2.46 2.24 5.89
CA CYS A 86 3.85 1.88 5.58
C CYS A 86 4.83 2.47 6.61
N VAL A 87 4.75 3.78 6.87
CA VAL A 87 5.70 4.45 7.78
C VAL A 87 5.46 4.04 9.23
N ARG A 88 4.23 3.68 9.60
CA ARG A 88 3.94 3.19 10.96
C ARG A 88 4.61 1.84 11.20
N CYS A 89 4.38 0.87 10.32
CA CYS A 89 5.02 -0.45 10.40
C CYS A 89 6.54 -0.30 10.41
N HIS A 90 7.10 0.50 9.49
CA HIS A 90 8.55 0.69 9.41
C HIS A 90 9.16 1.32 10.67
N LYS A 91 8.43 2.21 11.36
CA LYS A 91 8.90 2.75 12.65
C LYS A 91 8.93 1.70 13.74
N ASP A 92 7.97 0.78 13.73
CA ASP A 92 7.85 -0.26 14.74
C ASP A 92 8.85 -1.42 14.46
N SER A 93 9.34 -1.56 13.22
CA SER A 93 10.32 -2.57 12.78
C SER A 93 11.73 -2.03 12.47
N GLU A 94 12.02 -0.76 12.77
CA GLU A 94 13.30 -0.09 12.47
C GLU A 94 13.69 -0.12 10.97
N ALA A 95 12.70 -0.19 10.08
CA ALA A 95 12.88 -0.17 8.61
C ALA A 95 12.96 1.28 8.06
N PRO A 96 13.27 1.49 6.76
CA PRO A 96 13.48 2.82 6.20
C PRO A 96 12.24 3.74 6.31
N THR A 97 12.44 4.98 6.75
CA THR A 97 11.35 5.97 6.94
C THR A 97 11.64 7.31 6.29
N GLY A 98 12.78 7.46 5.63
CA GLY A 98 13.15 8.65 4.87
C GLY A 98 12.28 8.81 3.63
N CYS A 99 12.01 10.06 3.25
CA CYS A 99 11.10 10.35 2.14
C CYS A 99 11.56 9.72 0.81
N THR A 100 12.88 9.64 0.62
CA THR A 100 13.53 9.12 -0.57
C THR A 100 13.86 7.63 -0.50
N ASP A 101 13.59 6.99 0.63
CA ASP A 101 13.80 5.54 0.77
C ASP A 101 12.68 4.76 0.05
N CYS A 102 11.49 5.37 -0.08
CA CYS A 102 10.36 4.81 -0.83
C CYS A 102 10.14 5.48 -2.20
N HIS A 103 10.35 6.80 -2.32
CA HIS A 103 10.04 7.55 -3.54
C HIS A 103 11.23 8.37 -4.02
N ALA A 104 11.65 8.22 -5.27
CA ALA A 104 12.66 9.11 -5.85
C ALA A 104 12.15 10.57 -5.91
N LYS A 105 13.03 11.56 -5.71
CA LYS A 105 12.67 12.96 -6.00
C LYS A 105 12.51 13.11 -7.51
N LYS A 106 11.48 13.83 -7.97
CA LYS A 106 11.39 14.19 -9.39
C LYS A 106 12.50 15.21 -9.72
N GLY A 107 13.30 14.91 -10.74
CA GLY A 107 14.36 15.79 -11.24
C GLY A 107 15.68 15.72 -10.49
N SER A 108 15.94 14.63 -9.75
CA SER A 108 17.29 14.26 -9.27
C SER A 108 18.03 13.43 -10.30
#